data_AF-A0A0N0PEK5-F1
#
_entry.id   AF-A0A0N0PEK5-F1
#
_cell.length_a   1.000
_cell.length_b   1.000
_cell.length_c   1.000
_cell.angle_alpha   90.00
_cell.angle_beta   90.00
_cell.angle_gamma   90.00
#
_symmetry.space_group_name_H-M   'P 1'
#
loop_
_entity.id
_entity.type
_entity.pdbx_description
1 polymer ?
#
loop_
_entity_poly.entity_id
_entity_poly.type
_entity_poly.pdbx_seq_one_letter_code
_entity_poly.pdbx_strand_id
1 'polypeptide(L)'
;MAAGGEELWRECASWLTRCGLLRPDHKANWETSTIHDLAYTLRDGVLLCNLLNVLHPGCIDMKDVNQRPQMAQFLCMRNIKVFLRTCHEVFELRETDLFDPSMLFDLSNFHRVLCTLAKLSQCPKSLAKNVKPFSAHRTQSEEDIYKDLQSV
;
A
#
# COMPACT_ATOMS: atom_id res chain seq x y z
N MET A 1 -1.19 2.82 24.30
CA MET A 1 -1.46 4.03 23.49
C MET A 1 -1.13 3.70 22.04
N ALA A 2 -2.16 3.37 21.24
CA ALA A 2 -2.02 2.81 19.89
C ALA A 2 -2.00 3.90 18.80
N ALA A 3 -1.17 4.93 18.97
CA ALA A 3 -1.14 6.10 18.08
C ALA A 3 -0.54 5.80 16.69
N GLY A 4 0.36 4.81 16.56
CA GLY A 4 1.07 4.56 15.30
C GLY A 4 0.23 3.95 14.17
N GLY A 5 -0.91 3.30 14.49
CA GLY A 5 -1.77 2.66 13.48
C GLY A 5 -2.66 3.66 12.74
N GLU A 6 -3.18 4.66 13.44
CA GLU A 6 -4.04 5.70 12.85
C GLU A 6 -3.26 6.64 11.93
N GLU A 7 -2.01 6.94 12.29
CA GLU A 7 -1.16 7.81 11.48
C GLU A 7 -0.75 7.13 10.16
N LEU A 8 -0.48 5.82 10.19
CA LEU A 8 0.02 5.10 9.02
C LEU A 8 -0.99 5.01 7.87
N TRP A 9 -2.27 4.76 8.16
CA TRP A 9 -3.27 4.68 7.10
C TRP A 9 -3.55 6.06 6.50
N ARG A 10 -3.49 7.13 7.31
CA ARG A 10 -3.64 8.52 6.81
C ARG A 10 -2.47 8.90 5.91
N GLU A 11 -1.25 8.56 6.30
CA GLU A 11 -0.06 8.75 5.44
C GLU A 11 -0.15 7.95 4.14
N CYS A 12 -0.70 6.73 4.19
CA CYS A 12 -0.97 5.93 3.01
C CYS A 12 -1.99 6.59 2.08
N ALA A 13 -3.13 7.07 2.60
CA ALA A 13 -4.14 7.79 1.81
C ALA A 13 -3.57 9.07 1.18
N SER A 14 -2.77 9.82 1.95
CA SER A 14 -2.05 11.00 1.47
C SER A 14 -1.05 10.64 0.36
N TRP A 15 -0.30 9.55 0.51
CA TRP A 15 0.60 9.06 -0.53
C TRP A 15 -0.13 8.66 -1.82
N LEU A 16 -1.24 7.93 -1.72
CA LEU A 16 -2.07 7.58 -2.88
C LEU A 16 -2.64 8.82 -3.60
N THR A 17 -2.95 9.87 -2.84
CA THR A 17 -3.35 11.18 -3.38
C THR A 17 -2.19 11.86 -4.10
N ARG A 18 -0.98 11.85 -3.52
CA ARG A 18 0.24 12.37 -4.19
C ARG A 18 0.62 11.59 -5.45
N CYS A 19 0.32 10.29 -5.50
CA CYS A 19 0.44 9.47 -6.70
C CYS A 19 -0.64 9.78 -7.75
N GLY A 20 -1.65 10.60 -7.43
CA GLY A 20 -2.74 10.96 -8.35
C GLY A 20 -3.82 9.89 -8.50
N LEU A 21 -3.86 8.88 -7.61
CA LEU A 21 -4.90 7.84 -7.65
C LEU A 21 -6.17 8.21 -6.90
N LEU A 22 -6.02 8.97 -5.81
CA LEU A 22 -7.14 9.52 -5.07
C LEU A 22 -7.24 11.00 -5.38
N ARG A 23 -8.47 11.49 -5.51
CA ARG A 23 -8.71 12.93 -5.59
C ARG A 23 -8.53 13.55 -4.20
N PRO A 24 -8.13 14.83 -4.10
CA PRO A 24 -8.00 15.51 -2.81
C PRO A 24 -9.29 15.49 -1.97
N ASP A 25 -10.46 15.53 -2.61
CA ASP A 25 -11.80 15.49 -2.01
C ASP A 25 -12.32 14.07 -1.74
N HIS A 26 -11.54 13.03 -2.06
CA HIS A 26 -11.95 11.64 -1.86
C HIS A 26 -12.25 11.34 -0.39
N LYS A 27 -13.29 10.53 -0.12
CA LYS A 27 -13.73 10.17 1.24
C LYS A 27 -12.56 9.74 2.13
N ALA A 28 -11.65 8.92 1.63
CA ALA A 28 -10.47 8.44 2.39
C ALA A 28 -9.58 9.57 2.96
N ASN A 29 -9.65 10.79 2.44
CA ASN A 29 -8.88 11.95 2.91
C ASN A 29 -9.64 12.83 3.92
N TRP A 30 -10.93 12.58 4.19
CA TRP A 30 -11.68 13.39 5.14
C TRP A 30 -11.19 13.18 6.59
N GLU A 31 -11.31 14.21 7.41
CA GLU A 31 -10.91 14.15 8.82
C GLU A 31 -11.69 13.09 9.60
N THR A 32 -12.98 12.94 9.28
CA THR A 32 -13.90 11.97 9.88
C THR A 32 -13.70 10.54 9.37
N SER A 33 -12.82 10.33 8.40
CA SER A 33 -12.62 9.01 7.82
C SER A 33 -11.83 8.09 8.72
N THR A 34 -12.08 6.80 8.53
CA THR A 34 -11.50 5.72 9.30
C THR A 34 -10.61 4.86 8.41
N ILE A 35 -9.80 4.02 9.05
CA ILE A 35 -9.00 3.00 8.37
C ILE A 35 -9.85 2.09 7.45
N HIS A 36 -11.11 1.85 7.81
CA HIS A 36 -12.03 1.06 6.99
C HIS A 36 -12.34 1.74 5.65
N ASP A 37 -12.48 3.06 5.60
CA ASP A 37 -12.77 3.78 4.36
C ASP A 37 -11.65 3.59 3.33
N LEU A 38 -10.39 3.68 3.78
CA LEU A 38 -9.24 3.37 2.93
C LEU A 38 -9.23 1.88 2.54
N ALA A 39 -9.47 0.99 3.51
CA ALA A 39 -9.42 -0.45 3.24
C ALA A 39 -10.47 -0.88 2.22
N TYR A 40 -11.71 -0.37 2.30
CA TYR A 40 -12.76 -0.59 1.31
C TYR A 40 -12.38 -0.03 -0.06
N THR A 41 -11.69 1.11 -0.11
CA THR A 41 -11.20 1.71 -1.36
C THR A 41 -10.17 0.83 -2.08
N LEU A 42 -9.34 0.10 -1.33
CA LEU A 42 -8.31 -0.79 -1.88
C LEU A 42 -8.79 -2.23 -2.11
N ARG A 43 -9.92 -2.60 -1.50
CA ARG A 43 -10.40 -3.99 -1.34
C ARG A 43 -10.55 -4.77 -2.64
N ASP A 44 -10.86 -4.10 -3.74
CA ASP A 44 -11.10 -4.73 -5.04
C ASP A 44 -9.83 -4.97 -5.87
N GLY A 45 -8.68 -4.48 -5.37
CA GLY A 45 -7.38 -4.57 -6.00
C GLY A 45 -7.20 -3.73 -7.27
N VAL A 46 -8.24 -3.04 -7.76
CA VAL A 46 -8.15 -2.24 -9.00
C VAL A 46 -7.25 -1.04 -8.78
N LEU A 47 -7.46 -0.31 -7.68
CA LEU A 47 -6.63 0.86 -7.34
C LEU A 47 -5.16 0.46 -7.11
N LEU A 48 -4.93 -0.72 -6.53
CA LEU A 48 -3.59 -1.28 -6.31
C LEU A 48 -2.88 -1.61 -7.63
N CYS A 49 -3.56 -2.22 -8.60
CA CYS A 49 -2.96 -2.47 -9.92
C CYS A 49 -2.66 -1.16 -10.66
N ASN A 50 -3.57 -0.18 -10.58
CA ASN A 50 -3.34 1.15 -11.16
C ASN A 50 -2.14 1.86 -10.51
N LEU A 51 -1.93 1.69 -9.20
CA LEU A 51 -0.76 2.23 -8.49
C LEU A 51 0.54 1.77 -9.09
N LEU A 52 0.68 0.47 -9.37
CA LEU A 52 1.91 -0.05 -9.94
C LEU A 52 2.16 0.54 -11.33
N ASN A 53 1.13 0.71 -12.15
CA ASN A 53 1.27 1.36 -13.46
C ASN A 53 1.58 2.87 -13.37
N VAL A 54 1.11 3.56 -12.33
CA VAL A 54 1.52 4.93 -12.05
C VAL A 54 3.00 4.99 -11.68
N LEU A 55 3.46 4.08 -10.82
CA LEU A 55 4.83 4.03 -10.32
C LEU A 55 5.82 3.56 -11.40
N HIS A 56 5.43 2.58 -12.19
CA HIS A 56 6.19 2.05 -13.31
C HIS A 56 5.24 1.74 -14.47
N PRO A 57 5.16 2.62 -15.48
CA PRO A 57 4.25 2.43 -16.61
C PRO A 57 4.48 1.11 -17.34
N GLY A 58 3.40 0.35 -17.58
CA GLY A 58 3.42 -0.89 -18.35
C GLY A 58 3.82 -2.14 -17.55
N CYS A 59 3.93 -2.06 -16.23
CA CYS A 59 4.25 -3.24 -15.40
C CYS A 59 3.06 -4.20 -15.20
N ILE A 60 1.83 -3.72 -15.44
CA ILE A 60 0.61 -4.53 -15.45
C ILE A 60 -0.15 -4.25 -16.75
N ASP A 61 -0.51 -5.30 -17.50
CA ASP A 61 -1.52 -5.16 -18.55
C ASP A 61 -2.89 -4.99 -17.89
N MET A 62 -3.50 -3.81 -18.05
CA MET A 62 -4.81 -3.52 -17.45
C MET A 62 -5.94 -4.37 -18.02
N LYS A 63 -5.72 -5.10 -19.13
CA LYS A 63 -6.63 -6.14 -19.64
C LYS A 63 -6.70 -7.35 -18.70
N ASP A 64 -5.66 -7.61 -17.91
CA ASP A 64 -5.64 -8.70 -16.93
C ASP A 64 -6.32 -8.33 -15.61
N VAL A 65 -6.65 -7.05 -15.43
CA VAL A 65 -7.28 -6.48 -14.24
C VAL A 65 -8.78 -6.29 -14.48
N ASN A 66 -9.59 -6.87 -13.62
CA ASN A 66 -11.04 -6.71 -13.69
C ASN A 66 -11.43 -5.33 -13.17
N GLN A 67 -11.72 -4.38 -14.08
CA GLN A 67 -12.07 -2.99 -13.75
C GLN A 67 -13.42 -2.84 -13.03
N ARG A 68 -14.30 -3.82 -13.17
CA ARG A 68 -15.64 -3.83 -12.55
C ARG A 68 -15.87 -5.17 -11.87
N PRO A 69 -15.15 -5.48 -10.78
CA PRO A 69 -15.25 -6.77 -10.13
C PRO A 69 -16.57 -6.95 -9.37
N GLN A 70 -17.37 -5.89 -9.18
CA GLN A 70 -18.66 -5.92 -8.46
C GLN A 70 -18.60 -6.60 -7.08
N MET A 71 -17.44 -6.49 -6.40
CA MET A 71 -17.13 -7.21 -5.16
C MET A 71 -17.21 -8.74 -5.26
N ALA A 72 -17.21 -9.31 -6.46
CA ALA A 72 -17.11 -10.75 -6.65
C ALA A 72 -15.73 -11.23 -6.15
N GLN A 73 -15.75 -12.08 -5.11
CA GLN A 73 -14.55 -12.55 -4.42
C GLN A 73 -13.46 -13.03 -5.39
N PHE A 74 -13.81 -13.88 -6.35
CA PHE A 74 -12.87 -14.41 -7.32
C PHE A 74 -12.16 -13.30 -8.13
N LEU A 75 -12.91 -12.27 -8.57
CA LEU A 75 -12.37 -11.17 -9.37
C LEU A 75 -11.49 -10.24 -8.53
N CYS A 76 -11.93 -9.88 -7.33
CA CYS A 76 -11.14 -9.05 -6.40
C CYS A 76 -9.83 -9.77 -6.01
N MET A 77 -9.92 -11.05 -5.63
CA MET A 77 -8.74 -11.85 -5.29
C MET A 77 -7.77 -11.97 -6.47
N ARG A 78 -8.28 -12.13 -7.70
CA ARG A 78 -7.43 -12.13 -8.91
C ARG A 78 -6.68 -10.81 -9.05
N ASN A 79 -7.35 -9.67 -8.92
CA ASN A 79 -6.71 -8.36 -9.01
C ASN A 79 -5.61 -8.19 -7.93
N ILE A 80 -5.91 -8.54 -6.68
CA ILE A 80 -4.96 -8.46 -5.57
C ILE A 80 -3.74 -9.36 -5.81
N LYS A 81 -3.94 -10.58 -6.33
CA LYS A 81 -2.85 -11.50 -6.68
C LYS A 81 -1.96 -10.93 -7.80
N VAL A 82 -2.55 -10.29 -8.81
CA VAL A 82 -1.78 -9.61 -9.88
C VAL A 82 -0.91 -8.51 -9.27
N PHE A 83 -1.47 -7.67 -8.40
CA PHE A 83 -0.71 -6.64 -7.68
C PHE A 83 0.47 -7.23 -6.90
N LEU A 84 0.25 -8.27 -6.09
CA LEU A 84 1.30 -8.88 -5.26
C LEU A 84 2.40 -9.51 -6.10
N ARG A 85 2.02 -10.22 -7.17
CA ARG A 85 2.98 -10.81 -8.12
C ARG A 85 3.86 -9.73 -8.74
N THR A 86 3.27 -8.64 -9.25
CA THR A 86 4.05 -7.55 -9.84
C THR A 86 4.93 -6.84 -8.80
N CYS A 87 4.46 -6.66 -7.57
CA CYS A 87 5.30 -6.16 -6.47
C CYS A 87 6.57 -7.01 -6.27
N HIS A 88 6.43 -8.33 -6.34
CA HIS A 88 7.58 -9.25 -6.23
C HIS A 88 8.48 -9.20 -7.48
N GLU A 89 7.91 -9.44 -8.66
CA GLU A 89 8.66 -9.66 -9.90
C GLU A 89 9.26 -8.37 -10.48
N VAL A 90 8.56 -7.24 -10.36
CA VAL A 90 8.94 -5.99 -11.03
C VAL A 90 9.51 -4.95 -10.07
N PHE A 91 8.98 -4.89 -8.85
CA PHE A 91 9.42 -3.94 -7.82
C PHE A 91 10.39 -4.58 -6.81
N GLU A 92 10.67 -5.87 -6.96
CA GLU A 92 11.68 -6.62 -6.20
C GLU A 92 11.43 -6.62 -4.68
N LEU A 93 10.15 -6.57 -4.28
CA LEU A 93 9.78 -6.76 -2.87
C LEU A 93 9.98 -8.22 -2.47
N ARG A 94 10.50 -8.44 -1.26
CA ARG A 94 10.63 -9.79 -0.69
C ARG A 94 9.25 -10.35 -0.36
N GLU A 95 9.07 -11.66 -0.52
CA GLU A 95 7.81 -12.33 -0.14
C GLU A 95 7.44 -12.06 1.34
N THR A 96 8.45 -11.96 2.22
CA THR A 96 8.28 -11.63 3.63
C THR A 96 7.82 -10.21 3.92
N ASP A 97 7.80 -9.32 2.92
CA ASP A 97 7.27 -7.96 2.99
C ASP A 97 5.86 -7.86 2.37
N LEU A 98 5.37 -8.92 1.71
CA LEU A 98 4.04 -8.98 1.10
C LEU A 98 2.96 -9.42 2.11
N PHE A 99 1.71 -9.16 1.75
CA PHE A 99 0.52 -9.59 2.48
C PHE A 99 -0.21 -10.70 1.71
N ASP A 100 -1.01 -11.51 2.40
CA ASP A 100 -1.86 -12.51 1.74
C ASP A 100 -3.14 -11.87 1.17
N PRO A 101 -3.61 -12.24 -0.04
CA PRO A 101 -4.79 -11.61 -0.65
C PRO A 101 -6.04 -11.53 0.25
N SER A 102 -6.25 -12.53 1.10
CA SER A 102 -7.35 -12.56 2.08
C SER A 102 -7.24 -11.47 3.15
N MET A 103 -6.02 -11.05 3.53
CA MET A 103 -5.80 -9.98 4.52
C MET A 103 -6.44 -8.66 4.12
N LEU A 104 -6.46 -8.38 2.81
CA LEU A 104 -7.14 -7.21 2.25
C LEU A 104 -8.61 -7.50 1.93
N PHE A 105 -8.91 -8.63 1.28
CA PHE A 105 -10.29 -8.91 0.86
C PHE A 105 -11.24 -9.13 2.03
N ASP A 106 -10.82 -9.86 3.06
CA ASP A 106 -11.60 -10.13 4.27
C ASP A 106 -11.40 -9.05 5.35
N LEU A 107 -10.54 -8.06 5.07
CA LEU A 107 -10.16 -7.00 6.01
C LEU A 107 -9.59 -7.53 7.35
N SER A 108 -9.02 -8.73 7.34
CA SER A 108 -8.55 -9.42 8.55
C SER A 108 -7.22 -8.88 9.08
N ASN A 109 -6.36 -8.34 8.21
CA ASN A 109 -5.10 -7.71 8.61
C ASN A 109 -4.69 -6.59 7.66
N PHE A 110 -5.40 -5.46 7.76
CA PHE A 110 -5.10 -4.29 6.93
C PHE A 110 -3.76 -3.62 7.30
N HIS A 111 -3.28 -3.78 8.53
CA HIS A 111 -1.97 -3.24 8.92
C HIS A 111 -0.84 -3.85 8.08
N ARG A 112 -0.90 -5.16 7.80
CA ARG A 112 0.07 -5.83 6.94
C ARG A 112 0.07 -5.26 5.51
N VAL A 113 -1.11 -4.93 4.99
CA VAL A 113 -1.28 -4.26 3.68
C VAL A 113 -0.57 -2.89 3.67
N LEU A 114 -0.76 -2.09 4.72
CA LEU A 114 -0.11 -0.79 4.87
C LEU A 114 1.41 -0.91 4.92
N CYS A 115 1.95 -1.92 5.62
CA CYS A 115 3.38 -2.20 5.68
C CYS A 115 3.96 -2.54 4.30
N THR A 116 3.26 -3.37 3.50
CA THR A 116 3.66 -3.67 2.13
C THR A 116 3.66 -2.41 1.26
N LEU A 117 2.63 -1.57 1.36
CA LEU A 117 2.56 -0.31 0.63
C LEU A 117 3.66 0.69 1.04
N ALA A 118 4.02 0.72 2.33
CA ALA A 118 5.13 1.55 2.81
C ALA A 118 6.45 1.10 2.17
N LYS A 119 6.72 -0.22 2.15
CA LYS A 119 7.90 -0.78 1.47
C LYS A 119 7.90 -0.52 -0.03
N LEU A 120 6.75 -0.66 -0.68
CA LEU A 120 6.57 -0.31 -2.09
C LEU A 120 6.89 1.17 -2.35
N SER A 121 6.43 2.08 -1.48
CA SER A 121 6.69 3.51 -1.67
C SER A 121 8.18 3.87 -1.60
N GLN A 122 8.97 3.09 -0.88
CA GLN A 122 10.39 3.29 -0.64
C GLN A 122 11.30 2.59 -1.67
N CYS A 123 10.75 1.75 -2.54
CA CYS A 123 11.59 1.04 -3.49
C CYS A 123 12.14 1.99 -4.59
N PRO A 124 13.30 1.67 -5.21
CA PRO A 124 13.95 2.56 -6.16
C PRO A 124 13.05 3.01 -7.32
N LYS A 125 12.21 2.12 -7.84
CA LYS A 125 11.27 2.41 -8.92
C LYS A 125 10.20 3.42 -8.52
N SER A 126 9.70 3.33 -7.30
CA SER A 126 8.73 4.28 -6.76
C SER A 126 9.36 5.65 -6.50
N LEU A 127 10.58 5.67 -5.96
CA LEU A 127 11.32 6.92 -5.70
C LEU A 127 11.65 7.68 -6.99
N ALA A 128 11.85 6.98 -8.11
CA ALA A 128 12.05 7.59 -9.42
C ALA A 128 10.88 8.48 -9.88
N LYS A 129 9.69 8.35 -9.28
CA LYS A 129 8.53 9.23 -9.55
C LYS A 129 8.56 10.56 -8.80
N ASN A 130 9.56 10.81 -7.94
CA ASN A 130 9.66 12.00 -7.10
C ASN A 130 8.43 12.24 -6.20
N VAL A 131 7.69 11.17 -5.87
CA VAL A 131 6.61 11.22 -4.89
C VAL A 131 7.19 10.91 -3.52
N LYS A 132 6.98 11.79 -2.53
CA LYS A 132 7.45 11.58 -1.16
C LYS A 132 6.91 10.25 -0.61
N PRO A 133 7.78 9.26 -0.30
CA PRO A 133 7.36 7.98 0.25
C PRO A 133 6.74 8.16 1.63
N PHE A 134 6.05 7.14 2.10
CA PHE A 134 5.60 7.09 3.49
C PHE A 134 6.29 5.92 4.20
N SER A 135 6.37 6.00 5.53
CA SER A 135 7.03 4.96 6.32
C SER A 135 6.08 4.43 7.38
N ALA A 136 5.92 3.11 7.41
CA ALA A 136 5.46 2.43 8.60
C ALA A 136 6.57 2.59 9.65
N HIS A 137 6.48 3.64 10.46
CA HIS A 137 7.36 3.80 11.61
C HIS A 137 7.19 2.57 12.49
N ARG A 138 8.16 1.64 12.44
CA ARG A 138 8.50 0.91 13.65
C ARG A 138 9.02 2.00 14.58
N THR A 139 8.39 2.17 15.73
CA THR A 139 9.01 2.86 16.87
C THR A 139 10.49 2.51 16.88
N GLN A 140 11.36 3.48 16.57
CA GLN A 140 12.83 3.39 16.56
C GLN A 140 13.37 2.07 15.99
N SER A 141 13.90 2.14 14.77
CA SER A 141 14.80 1.12 14.22
C SER A 141 15.68 0.56 15.34
N GLU A 142 15.76 -0.76 15.49
CA GLU A 142 16.73 -1.38 16.40
C GLU A 142 18.15 -0.82 16.11
N GLU A 143 18.43 -0.39 14.88
CA GLU A 143 19.64 0.35 14.47
C GLU A 143 19.87 1.69 15.19
N ASP A 144 18.83 2.44 15.57
CA ASP A 144 18.97 3.69 16.34
C ASP A 144 19.28 3.39 17.81
N ILE A 145 18.70 2.31 18.36
CA ILE A 145 18.99 1.84 19.73
C ILE A 145 20.44 1.35 19.83
N TYR A 146 20.94 0.63 18.82
CA TYR A 146 22.34 0.21 18.77
C TYR A 146 23.31 1.37 18.55
N LYS A 147 22.92 2.40 17.80
CA LYS A 147 23.73 3.62 17.64
C LYS A 147 23.85 4.40 18.94
N ASP A 148 22.77 4.53 19.71
CA ASP A 148 22.80 5.21 21.02
C ASP A 148 23.63 4.44 22.07
N LEU A 149 23.66 3.10 22.00
CA LEU A 149 24.47 2.26 22.90
C LEU A 149 25.98 2.28 22.58
N GLN A 150 26.38 2.65 21.35
CA GLN A 150 27.79 2.74 20.94
C GLN A 150 28.41 4.12 21.17
N SER A 151 27.60 5.10 21.60
CA SER A 151 28.03 6.48 21.88
C SER A 151 28.41 6.75 23.34
N VAL A 152 28.78 5.73 24.12
CA VAL A 152 29.29 5.86 25.50
C VAL A 152 30.73 5.37 25.63
#